data_AF-A0A1H9CX59-F1
#
_entry.id   AF-A0A1H9CX59-F1
#
_cell.length_a   1.000
_cell.length_b   1.000
_cell.length_c   1.000
_cell.angle_alpha   90.00
_cell.angle_beta   90.00
_cell.angle_gamma   90.00
#
_symmetry.space_group_name_H-M   'P 1'
#
loop_
_entity.id
_entity.type
_entity.pdbx_description
1 polymer ?
#
loop_
_entity_poly.entity_id
_entity_poly.type
_entity_poly.pdbx_seq_one_letter_code
_entity_poly.pdbx_strand_id
1 'polypeptide(L)'
;MVKNAKLFRTIVLILLLVLIAIVILQRENLKKEEQFKKELELLYEDETFSLGMDTYNCYKDFSYVDVNVLIINLAAYKHFKDGEEITVEEVKTFLSSEYDENGELYVLNPPDDIAKFIKWYRTGGRSLTDKYFIYLCRYQDDHSDKYSLKGITMLDVNMLYELIEDFENCPNREDYEVH
;
A
#
# COMPACT_ATOMS: atom_id res chain seq x y z
N MET A 1 -23.16 60.35 29.02
CA MET A 1 -23.81 59.19 28.36
C MET A 1 -23.21 58.83 26.98
N VAL A 2 -22.91 59.78 26.08
CA VAL A 2 -22.47 59.48 24.70
C VAL A 2 -21.11 58.76 24.58
N LYS A 3 -20.15 59.02 25.48
CA LYS A 3 -18.83 58.33 25.47
C LYS A 3 -18.93 56.82 25.69
N ASN A 4 -19.82 56.38 26.58
CA ASN A 4 -19.99 54.96 26.90
C ASN A 4 -20.63 54.18 25.74
N ALA A 5 -21.51 54.84 24.97
CA ALA A 5 -22.12 54.24 23.78
C ALA A 5 -21.11 54.03 22.63
N LYS A 6 -20.14 54.94 22.46
CA LYS A 6 -19.05 54.76 21.48
C LYS A 6 -18.12 53.61 21.89
N LEU A 7 -17.74 53.56 23.17
CA LEU A 7 -16.90 52.48 23.72
C LEU A 7 -17.57 51.12 23.55
N PHE A 8 -18.88 51.02 23.86
CA PHE A 8 -19.66 49.80 23.71
C PHE A 8 -19.74 49.34 22.24
N ARG A 9 -19.97 50.26 21.29
CA ARG A 9 -19.94 49.93 19.86
C ARG A 9 -18.58 49.40 19.39
N THR A 10 -17.49 49.99 19.87
CA THR A 10 -16.13 49.52 19.55
C THR A 10 -15.88 48.10 20.09
N ILE A 11 -16.30 47.81 21.32
CA ILE A 11 -16.17 46.46 21.91
C ILE A 11 -16.97 45.43 21.11
N VAL A 12 -18.20 45.75 20.71
CA VAL A 12 -19.04 44.85 19.88
C VAL A 12 -18.39 44.59 18.52
N LEU A 13 -17.82 45.61 17.88
CA LEU A 13 -17.10 45.46 16.61
C LEU A 13 -15.87 44.56 16.73
N ILE A 14 -15.08 44.71 17.80
CA ILE A 14 -13.90 43.86 18.06
C ILE A 14 -14.34 42.41 18.28
N LEU A 15 -15.38 42.17 19.09
CA LEU A 15 -15.92 40.83 19.32
C LEU A 15 -16.40 40.18 18.02
N LEU A 16 -17.04 40.94 17.13
CA LEU A 16 -17.46 40.46 15.80
C LEU A 16 -16.26 40.05 14.95
N LEU A 17 -15.18 40.83 14.93
CA LEU A 17 -13.96 40.51 14.19
C LEU A 17 -13.28 39.25 14.74
N VAL A 18 -13.20 39.09 16.06
CA VAL A 18 -12.66 37.89 16.70
C VAL A 18 -13.50 36.66 16.34
N LEU A 19 -14.83 36.79 16.36
CA LEU A 19 -15.73 35.69 16.01
C LEU A 19 -15.57 35.28 14.53
N ILE A 20 -15.44 36.26 13.62
CA ILE A 20 -15.14 36.01 12.21
C ILE A 20 -13.79 35.30 12.05
N ALA A 21 -12.75 35.74 12.77
CA ALA A 21 -11.43 35.11 12.72
C ALA A 21 -11.47 33.65 13.21
N ILE A 22 -12.20 33.36 14.29
CA ILE A 22 -12.38 31.99 14.80
C ILE A 22 -13.08 31.12 13.74
N VAL A 23 -14.15 31.62 13.11
CA VAL A 23 -14.88 30.87 12.07
C VAL A 23 -13.98 30.57 10.86
N ILE A 24 -13.15 31.52 10.44
CA ILE A 24 -12.19 31.32 9.35
C ILE A 24 -11.17 30.23 9.72
N LEU A 25 -10.55 30.33 10.90
CA LEU A 25 -9.57 29.35 11.39
C LEU A 25 -10.16 27.95 11.53
N GLN A 26 -11.38 27.83 12.07
CA GLN A 26 -12.08 26.55 12.16
C GLN A 26 -12.33 25.94 10.77
N ARG A 27 -12.75 26.76 9.80
CA ARG A 27 -12.98 26.29 8.44
C ARG A 27 -11.70 25.82 7.75
N GLU A 28 -10.58 26.51 7.98
CA GLU A 28 -9.27 26.08 7.46
C GLU A 28 -8.81 24.77 8.10
N ASN A 29 -9.00 24.61 9.42
CA ASN A 29 -8.66 23.38 10.12
C ASN A 29 -9.50 22.19 9.62
N LEU A 30 -10.81 22.38 9.44
CA LEU A 30 -11.69 21.35 8.88
C LEU A 30 -11.25 20.91 7.47
N LYS A 31 -10.87 21.87 6.61
CA LYS A 31 -10.35 21.56 5.27
C LYS A 31 -9.06 20.76 5.33
N LYS A 32 -8.13 21.12 6.22
CA LYS A 32 -6.88 20.38 6.40
C LYS A 32 -7.14 18.95 6.90
N GLU A 33 -8.06 18.79 7.84
CA GLU A 33 -8.45 17.47 8.35
C GLU A 33 -9.09 16.59 7.26
N GLU A 34 -9.97 17.17 6.43
CA GLU A 34 -10.55 16.47 5.27
C GLU A 34 -9.50 16.09 4.23
N GLN A 35 -8.52 16.96 3.96
CA GLN A 35 -7.42 16.66 3.05
C GLN A 35 -6.55 15.52 3.59
N PHE A 36 -6.17 15.61 4.86
CA PHE A 36 -5.39 14.57 5.51
C PHE A 36 -6.11 13.22 5.51
N LYS A 37 -7.41 13.19 5.79
CA LYS A 37 -8.21 11.95 5.72
C LYS A 37 -8.19 11.31 4.33
N LYS A 38 -8.33 12.12 3.28
CA LYS A 38 -8.26 11.63 1.90
C LYS A 38 -6.86 11.12 1.53
N GLU A 39 -5.83 11.83 1.94
CA GLU A 39 -4.44 11.40 1.72
C GLU A 39 -4.18 10.07 2.45
N LEU A 40 -4.68 9.93 3.69
CA LEU A 40 -4.55 8.71 4.47
C LEU A 40 -5.32 7.54 3.84
N GLU A 41 -6.53 7.76 3.34
CA GLU A 41 -7.30 6.75 2.60
C GLU A 41 -6.55 6.24 1.37
N LEU A 42 -5.92 7.14 0.61
CA LEU A 42 -5.12 6.78 -0.57
C LEU A 42 -3.87 5.99 -0.20
N LEU A 43 -3.22 6.32 0.93
CA LEU A 43 -2.06 5.58 1.40
C LEU A 43 -2.43 4.14 1.79
N TYR A 44 -3.57 3.95 2.47
CA TYR A 44 -4.09 2.61 2.77
C TYR A 44 -4.49 1.85 1.50
N GLU A 45 -5.08 2.53 0.52
CA GLU A 45 -5.40 1.90 -0.77
C GLU A 45 -4.13 1.41 -1.49
N ASP A 46 -3.09 2.25 -1.54
CA ASP A 46 -1.80 1.91 -2.15
C ASP A 46 -1.13 0.71 -1.44
N GLU A 47 -1.14 0.72 -0.11
CA GLU A 47 -0.62 -0.37 0.73
C GLU A 47 -1.37 -1.67 0.47
N THR A 48 -2.70 -1.68 0.64
CA THR A 48 -3.54 -2.88 0.56
C THR A 48 -3.43 -3.57 -0.80
N PHE A 49 -3.45 -2.82 -1.90
CA PHE A 49 -3.27 -3.38 -3.24
C PHE A 49 -1.90 -4.02 -3.45
N SER A 50 -0.83 -3.37 -2.95
CA SER A 50 0.53 -3.89 -3.13
C SER A 50 0.79 -5.14 -2.29
N LEU A 51 0.18 -5.22 -1.11
CA LEU A 51 0.36 -6.32 -0.16
C LEU A 51 -0.60 -7.50 -0.39
N GLY A 52 -1.29 -7.54 -1.55
CA GLY A 52 -2.14 -8.67 -1.92
C GLY A 52 -3.48 -8.72 -1.17
N MET A 53 -4.03 -7.57 -0.81
CA MET A 53 -5.37 -7.45 -0.23
C MET A 53 -6.38 -6.92 -1.25
N ASP A 54 -7.66 -7.13 -0.94
CA ASP A 54 -8.76 -6.39 -1.58
C ASP A 54 -8.67 -4.88 -1.30
N THR A 55 -9.40 -4.07 -2.07
CA THR A 55 -9.39 -2.61 -1.95
C THR A 55 -9.97 -2.17 -0.60
N TYR A 56 -9.10 -1.75 0.32
CA TYR A 56 -9.50 -1.17 1.60
C TYR A 56 -8.81 0.19 1.79
N ASN A 57 -9.57 1.17 2.26
CA ASN A 57 -9.07 2.52 2.52
C ASN A 57 -8.82 2.72 4.03
N CYS A 58 -8.47 1.65 4.73
CA CYS A 58 -8.21 1.63 6.16
C CYS A 58 -7.27 0.49 6.52
N TYR A 59 -6.68 0.57 7.72
CA TYR A 59 -5.80 -0.46 8.24
C TYR A 59 -6.44 -1.84 8.23
N LYS A 60 -5.66 -2.83 7.78
CA LYS A 60 -5.94 -4.24 7.83
C LYS A 60 -4.70 -4.99 8.29
N ASP A 61 -4.90 -5.91 9.22
CA ASP A 61 -3.84 -6.81 9.63
C ASP A 61 -3.59 -7.89 8.55
N PHE A 62 -2.55 -8.68 8.78
CA PHE A 62 -2.14 -9.75 7.86
C PHE A 62 -3.24 -10.80 7.58
N SER A 63 -4.30 -10.90 8.38
CA SER A 63 -5.38 -11.88 8.13
C SER A 63 -6.21 -11.61 6.87
N TYR A 64 -6.11 -10.39 6.32
CA TYR A 64 -6.76 -9.97 5.09
C TYR A 64 -5.90 -10.15 3.83
N VAL A 65 -4.65 -10.57 3.99
CA VAL A 65 -3.71 -10.79 2.89
C VAL A 65 -4.02 -12.10 2.18
N ASP A 66 -4.19 -12.05 0.86
CA ASP A 66 -4.01 -13.23 0.02
C ASP A 66 -2.51 -13.51 -0.10
N VAL A 67 -2.06 -14.51 0.65
CA VAL A 67 -0.65 -14.88 0.77
C VAL A 67 -0.05 -15.27 -0.59
N ASN A 68 -0.82 -15.92 -1.46
CA ASN A 68 -0.32 -16.31 -2.78
C ASN A 68 -0.12 -15.09 -3.68
N VAL A 69 -1.04 -14.13 -3.63
CA VAL A 69 -0.89 -12.86 -4.35
C VAL A 69 0.30 -12.08 -3.81
N LEU A 70 0.46 -11.98 -2.49
CA LEU A 70 1.62 -11.32 -1.89
C LEU A 70 2.94 -11.96 -2.35
N ILE A 71 3.04 -13.29 -2.34
CA ILE A 71 4.24 -14.01 -2.80
C ILE A 71 4.58 -13.66 -4.24
N ILE A 72 3.58 -13.65 -5.13
CA ILE A 72 3.77 -13.29 -6.54
C ILE A 72 4.24 -11.84 -6.68
N ASN A 73 3.64 -10.90 -5.94
CA ASN A 73 4.02 -9.49 -5.97
C ASN A 73 5.48 -9.29 -5.51
N LEU A 74 5.88 -9.96 -4.42
CA LEU A 74 7.24 -9.89 -3.89
C LEU A 74 8.26 -10.56 -4.83
N ALA A 75 7.92 -11.70 -5.43
CA ALA A 75 8.76 -12.36 -6.42
C ALA A 75 8.95 -11.49 -7.68
N ALA A 76 7.88 -10.87 -8.18
CA ALA A 76 7.96 -9.92 -9.27
C ALA A 76 8.84 -8.71 -8.91
N TYR A 77 8.75 -8.20 -7.68
CA TYR A 77 9.63 -7.13 -7.22
C TYR A 77 11.10 -7.54 -7.30
N LYS A 78 11.44 -8.70 -6.72
CA LYS A 78 12.80 -9.25 -6.73
C LYS A 78 13.32 -9.45 -8.16
N HIS A 79 12.47 -9.95 -9.05
CA HIS A 79 12.79 -10.20 -10.46
C HIS A 79 13.09 -8.90 -11.23
N PHE A 80 12.30 -7.84 -11.06
CA PHE A 80 12.46 -6.59 -11.83
C PHE A 80 13.31 -5.51 -11.15
N LYS A 81 13.66 -5.69 -9.88
CA LYS A 81 14.46 -4.73 -9.09
C LYS A 81 15.82 -5.26 -8.64
N ASP A 82 16.34 -6.27 -9.34
CA ASP A 82 17.71 -6.79 -9.17
C ASP A 82 18.08 -7.08 -7.70
N GLY A 83 17.29 -7.96 -7.04
CA GLY A 83 17.69 -8.55 -5.77
C GLY A 83 17.33 -7.76 -4.50
N GLU A 84 16.51 -6.71 -4.59
CA GLU A 84 15.80 -6.21 -3.40
C GLU A 84 14.82 -7.29 -2.92
N GLU A 85 15.09 -7.87 -1.76
CA GLU A 85 14.32 -8.97 -1.19
C GLU A 85 13.51 -8.47 0.01
N ILE A 86 12.20 -8.69 -0.07
CA ILE A 86 11.27 -8.51 1.03
C ILE A 86 10.54 -9.84 1.19
N THR A 87 10.46 -10.30 2.43
CA THR A 87 9.84 -11.56 2.80
C THR A 87 8.39 -11.36 3.25
N VAL A 88 7.59 -12.42 3.15
CA VAL A 88 6.22 -12.45 3.70
C VAL A 88 6.22 -12.15 5.20
N GLU A 89 7.26 -12.58 5.92
CA GLU A 89 7.43 -12.40 7.35
C GLU A 89 7.70 -10.95 7.74
N GLU A 90 8.45 -10.21 6.92
CA GLU A 90 8.63 -8.77 7.08
C GLU A 90 7.31 -8.02 6.87
N VAL A 91 6.55 -8.38 5.83
CA VAL A 91 5.21 -7.82 5.59
C VAL A 91 4.26 -8.14 6.75
N LYS A 92 4.29 -9.38 7.26
CA LYS A 92 3.49 -9.79 8.42
C LYS A 92 3.86 -9.03 9.69
N THR A 93 5.14 -8.74 9.87
CA THR A 93 5.64 -7.94 11.00
C THR A 93 5.16 -6.49 10.87
N PHE A 94 5.27 -5.92 9.67
CA PHE A 94 4.77 -4.59 9.36
C PHE A 94 3.26 -4.47 9.65
N LEU A 95 2.45 -5.44 9.22
CA LEU A 95 1.00 -5.48 9.43
C LEU A 95 0.57 -6.02 10.80
N SER A 96 1.49 -6.16 11.76
CA SER A 96 1.16 -6.63 13.11
C SER A 96 0.52 -5.54 13.98
N SER A 97 0.67 -4.28 13.60
CA SER A 97 0.13 -3.10 14.29
C SER A 97 -0.12 -1.98 13.28
N GLU A 98 -1.16 -1.17 13.50
CA GLU A 98 -1.39 0.06 12.74
C GLU A 98 -0.38 1.17 13.11
N TYR A 99 0.17 1.09 14.33
CA TYR A 99 1.03 2.11 14.92
C TYR A 99 2.44 1.57 15.21
N ASP A 100 3.43 2.45 15.08
CA ASP A 100 4.81 2.22 15.48
C ASP A 100 5.00 2.32 17.01
N GLU A 101 6.25 2.16 17.45
CA GLU A 101 6.62 2.25 18.88
C GLU A 101 6.42 3.65 19.50
N ASN A 102 6.33 4.69 18.67
CA ASN A 102 6.11 6.07 19.08
C ASN A 102 4.61 6.46 19.08
N GLY A 103 3.74 5.57 18.59
CA GLY A 103 2.32 5.84 18.41
C GLY A 103 1.99 6.59 17.12
N GLU A 104 2.91 6.63 16.15
CA GLU A 104 2.68 7.15 14.81
C GLU A 104 2.14 6.05 13.89
N LEU A 105 1.32 6.43 12.89
CA LEU A 105 0.76 5.48 11.94
C LEU A 105 1.85 4.94 11.00
N TYR A 106 1.98 3.61 10.91
CA TYR A 106 2.96 2.98 10.03
C TYR A 106 2.74 3.31 8.56
N VAL A 107 1.48 3.49 8.13
CA VAL A 107 1.16 3.85 6.74
C VAL A 107 1.75 5.22 6.32
N LEU A 108 2.02 6.10 7.30
CA LEU A 108 2.66 7.39 7.04
C LEU A 108 4.19 7.27 6.93
N ASN A 109 4.77 6.38 7.72
CA ASN A 109 6.21 6.16 7.85
C ASN A 109 6.54 4.65 7.84
N PRO A 110 6.31 3.94 6.72
CA PRO A 110 6.59 2.51 6.66
C PRO A 110 8.10 2.25 6.68
N PRO A 111 8.55 1.05 7.09
CA PRO A 111 9.94 0.64 6.96
C PRO A 111 10.44 0.84 5.52
N ASP A 112 11.70 1.29 5.35
CA ASP A 112 12.23 1.74 4.06
C ASP A 112 12.01 0.74 2.91
N ASP A 113 12.20 -0.55 3.16
CA ASP A 113 12.07 -1.56 2.11
C ASP A 113 10.60 -1.80 1.72
N ILE A 114 9.69 -1.83 2.71
CA ILE A 114 8.23 -1.86 2.47
C ILE A 114 7.81 -0.61 1.70
N ALA A 115 8.32 0.57 2.08
CA ALA A 115 8.03 1.84 1.41
C ALA A 115 8.45 1.82 -0.06
N LYS A 116 9.66 1.30 -0.37
CA LYS A 116 10.16 1.16 -1.74
C LYS A 116 9.29 0.21 -2.55
N PHE A 117 8.90 -0.92 -1.97
CA PHE A 117 8.03 -1.90 -2.63
C PHE A 117 6.65 -1.33 -2.95
N ILE A 118 5.95 -0.73 -1.97
CA ILE A 118 4.64 -0.09 -2.17
C ILE A 118 4.76 0.97 -3.29
N LYS A 119 5.78 1.82 -3.22
CA LYS A 119 6.03 2.86 -4.22
C LYS A 119 6.29 2.29 -5.61
N TRP A 120 7.10 1.24 -5.73
CA TRP A 120 7.36 0.57 -6.99
C TRP A 120 6.08 -0.02 -7.57
N TYR A 121 5.31 -0.75 -6.76
CA TYR A 121 4.07 -1.38 -7.17
C TYR A 121 3.11 -0.34 -7.77
N ARG A 122 2.91 0.79 -7.08
CA ARG A 122 2.08 1.91 -7.53
C ARG A 122 2.57 2.57 -8.81
N THR A 123 3.89 2.74 -8.97
CA THR A 123 4.47 3.52 -10.08
C THR A 123 4.74 2.72 -11.35
N GLY A 124 4.28 1.47 -11.42
CA GLY A 124 4.39 0.60 -12.59
C GLY A 124 4.57 -0.88 -12.26
N GLY A 125 4.95 -1.19 -11.02
CA GLY A 125 5.17 -2.55 -10.56
C GLY A 125 3.95 -3.45 -10.65
N ARG A 126 2.73 -2.91 -10.56
CA ARG A 126 1.49 -3.67 -10.81
C ARG A 126 1.48 -4.32 -12.20
N SER A 127 1.74 -3.55 -13.25
CA SER A 127 1.79 -4.08 -14.61
C SER A 127 2.93 -5.08 -14.82
N LEU A 128 4.04 -4.89 -14.12
CA LEU A 128 5.17 -5.83 -14.15
C LEU A 128 4.82 -7.13 -13.42
N THR A 129 4.07 -7.04 -12.32
CA THR A 129 3.56 -8.20 -11.58
C THR A 129 2.60 -9.02 -12.44
N ASP A 130 1.68 -8.37 -13.15
CA ASP A 130 0.79 -9.05 -14.11
C ASP A 130 1.61 -9.77 -15.20
N LYS A 131 2.71 -9.16 -15.66
CA LYS A 131 3.63 -9.75 -16.64
C LYS A 131 4.34 -10.98 -16.05
N TYR A 132 4.86 -10.86 -14.84
CA TYR A 132 5.53 -11.94 -14.12
C TYR A 132 4.60 -13.13 -13.89
N PHE A 133 3.35 -12.85 -13.50
CA PHE A 133 2.32 -13.87 -13.34
C PHE A 133 2.10 -14.66 -14.63
N ILE A 134 2.06 -14.00 -15.78
CA ILE A 134 1.96 -14.67 -17.09
C ILE A 134 3.16 -15.59 -17.34
N TYR A 135 4.37 -15.16 -16.97
CA TYR A 135 5.58 -15.97 -17.12
C TYR A 135 5.48 -17.26 -16.31
N LEU A 136 5.08 -17.15 -15.05
CA LEU A 136 4.85 -18.30 -14.19
C LEU A 136 3.77 -19.23 -14.76
N CYS A 137 2.67 -18.69 -15.31
CA CYS A 137 1.61 -19.51 -15.91
C CYS A 137 2.12 -20.33 -17.10
N ARG A 138 2.91 -19.71 -17.98
CA ARG A 138 3.48 -20.40 -19.14
C ARG A 138 4.46 -21.49 -18.69
N TYR A 139 5.31 -21.19 -17.71
CA TYR A 139 6.24 -22.16 -17.16
C TYR A 139 5.51 -23.34 -16.52
N GLN A 140 4.45 -23.08 -15.75
CA GLN A 140 3.59 -24.09 -15.15
C GLN A 140 2.92 -24.99 -16.19
N ASP A 141 2.40 -24.41 -17.28
CA ASP A 141 1.73 -25.15 -18.36
C ASP A 141 2.70 -26.13 -19.06
N ASP A 142 3.93 -25.68 -19.34
CA ASP A 142 4.99 -26.50 -19.95
C ASP A 142 5.49 -27.62 -19.02
N HIS A 143 5.34 -27.45 -17.71
CA HIS A 143 5.76 -28.40 -16.67
C HIS A 143 4.56 -28.99 -15.91
N SER A 144 3.47 -29.25 -16.64
CA SER A 144 2.22 -29.80 -16.08
C SER A 144 2.32 -31.24 -15.56
N ASP A 145 3.44 -31.92 -15.80
CA ASP A 145 3.80 -33.18 -15.18
C ASP A 145 4.26 -33.01 -13.72
N LYS A 146 4.80 -31.83 -13.38
CA LYS A 146 5.24 -31.46 -12.03
C LYS A 146 4.20 -30.61 -11.29
N TYR A 147 3.62 -29.62 -11.97
CA TYR A 147 2.72 -28.65 -11.37
C TYR A 147 1.26 -28.91 -11.75
N SER A 148 0.35 -28.76 -10.77
CA SER A 148 -1.08 -28.86 -11.03
C SER A 148 -1.53 -27.74 -11.96
N LEU A 149 -2.34 -28.02 -12.99
CA LEU A 149 -2.97 -27.00 -13.87
C LEU A 149 -4.04 -26.12 -13.18
N LYS A 150 -4.10 -26.13 -11.84
CA LYS A 150 -4.89 -25.14 -11.10
C LYS A 150 -4.23 -23.77 -11.27
N GLY A 151 -5.04 -22.70 -11.24
CA GLY A 151 -4.49 -21.35 -11.29
C GLY A 151 -3.44 -21.13 -10.20
N ILE A 152 -2.37 -20.39 -10.51
CA ILE A 152 -1.21 -20.17 -9.62
C ILE A 152 -1.64 -19.65 -8.24
N THR A 153 -2.64 -18.77 -8.19
CA THR A 153 -3.18 -18.22 -6.94
C THR A 153 -3.89 -19.26 -6.07
N MET A 154 -4.13 -20.47 -6.58
CA MET A 154 -4.74 -21.59 -5.86
C MET A 154 -3.76 -22.72 -5.54
N LEU A 155 -2.47 -22.55 -5.83
CA LEU A 155 -1.45 -23.52 -5.45
C LEU A 155 -1.24 -23.53 -3.94
N ASP A 156 -0.76 -24.67 -3.43
CA ASP A 156 -0.19 -24.72 -2.09
C ASP A 156 0.99 -23.74 -2.02
N VAL A 157 1.15 -23.04 -0.90
CA VAL A 157 2.19 -22.01 -0.72
C VAL A 157 3.58 -22.57 -1.02
N ASN A 158 3.89 -23.80 -0.59
CA ASN A 158 5.21 -24.39 -0.86
C ASN A 158 5.39 -24.71 -2.34
N MET A 159 4.33 -25.17 -3.00
CA MET A 159 4.35 -25.42 -4.44
C MET A 159 4.51 -24.13 -5.25
N LEU A 160 3.94 -23.02 -4.77
CA LEU A 160 4.14 -21.70 -5.38
C LEU A 160 5.59 -21.23 -5.24
N TYR A 161 6.19 -21.37 -4.06
CA TYR A 161 7.61 -21.07 -3.88
C TYR A 161 8.51 -21.95 -4.77
N GLU A 162 8.23 -23.24 -4.85
CA GLU A 162 8.97 -24.17 -5.72
C GLU A 162 8.83 -23.79 -7.20
N LEU A 163 7.61 -23.46 -7.66
CA LEU A 163 7.36 -22.98 -9.02
C LEU A 163 8.19 -21.73 -9.37
N ILE A 164 8.20 -20.76 -8.45
CA ILE A 164 8.97 -19.52 -8.62
C ILE A 164 10.47 -19.81 -8.64
N GLU A 165 10.96 -20.63 -7.72
CA GLU A 165 12.38 -21.00 -7.67
C GLU A 165 12.82 -21.73 -8.94
N ASP A 166 12.04 -22.70 -9.41
CA ASP A 166 12.31 -23.43 -10.63
C ASP A 166 12.30 -22.51 -11.86
N PHE A 167 11.32 -21.60 -11.95
CA PHE A 167 11.23 -20.62 -13.03
C PHE A 167 12.46 -19.69 -13.03
N GLU A 168 12.84 -19.13 -11.87
CA GLU A 168 13.97 -18.21 -11.77
C GLU A 168 15.30 -18.86 -12.11
N ASN A 169 15.43 -20.17 -11.88
CA ASN A 169 16.64 -20.93 -12.14
C ASN A 169 16.62 -21.71 -13.47
N CYS A 170 15.54 -21.64 -14.26
CA CYS A 170 15.47 -22.42 -15.49
C CYS A 170 16.40 -21.84 -16.58
N PRO A 171 17.18 -22.69 -17.30
CA PRO A 171 18.16 -22.21 -18.27
C PRO A 171 17.58 -21.42 -19.45
N ASN A 172 16.30 -21.60 -19.73
CA ASN A 172 15.58 -20.98 -20.86
C ASN A 172 14.49 -20.02 -20.39
N ARG A 173 14.65 -19.39 -19.21
CA ARG A 173 13.69 -18.45 -18.62
C ARG A 173 13.21 -17.37 -19.61
N GLU A 174 14.13 -16.87 -20.44
CA GLU A 174 13.86 -15.85 -21.45
C GLU A 174 12.76 -16.27 -22.45
N ASP A 175 12.61 -17.57 -22.74
CA ASP A 175 11.57 -18.06 -23.66
C ASP A 175 10.15 -17.78 -23.12
N TYR A 176 10.00 -17.76 -21.80
CA TYR A 176 8.73 -17.46 -21.12
C TYR A 176 8.49 -15.95 -21.02
N GLU A 177 9.57 -15.16 -21.02
CA GLU A 177 9.55 -13.70 -20.86
C GLU A 177 9.18 -12.94 -22.14
N VAL A 178 9.36 -13.57 -23.30
CA VAL A 178 9.06 -13.01 -24.62
C VAL A 178 7.60 -13.31 -24.98
N HIS A 179 6.89 -12.30 -25.51
CA HIS A 179 5.45 -12.23 -25.83
C HIS A 179 4.57 -11.69 -24.71
#